data_AF-A0A3C0LAU1-F1
#
_entry.id   AF-A0A3C0LAU1-F1
#
_cell.length_a   1.000
_cell.length_b   1.000
_cell.length_c   1.000
_cell.angle_alpha   90.00
_cell.angle_beta   90.00
_cell.angle_gamma   90.00
#
_symmetry.space_group_name_H-M   'P 1'
#
loop_
_entity.id
_entity.type
_entity.pdbx_description
1 polymer ?
#
loop_
_entity_poly.entity_id
_entity_poly.type
_entity_poly.pdbx_seq_one_letter_code
_entity_poly.pdbx_strand_id
1 'polypeptide(L)'
;MKKDIEELIKRKANNIYEKYYSNNPCFSLNEINNKAYFVNKICFILKKTLITPKRKRYLDKNYILSANDTFGADSNIFFSPNFEESLKYLSPLSALGFFEEIYLDDVNGIYANEHLIYQENNGLIPYFTIKELSCLYKNFALYIEDNSKSLIETGWPDYNFTDSVWLFYKLAPNYPIEIPIYIKDFSKLKNPSSDPYFFLKKYFLNKTNQFKKCKCKTVSLSKIFSYKELGFIEDMRYKFLFLKKTILNEINQYLFLETTDKDVWFKNCAKIVFSNFSQKDLQIITSIEKKYDEIKLFNNILNGGLNGLLENIFFLYEECKFKKMTLEKNTMNSILEGSKFNYQRKFRSYYQLAQFVEDNYENKRFNKMKNKLNNELNKIEKEIINNKQFMSDTLDFIKKEYLNVEYLLKQKYYPFVDNLIKSFEKGESFGICIPFLYQLPTPSQKRITPLKLPPDTKWEHITIQFLDYDKVKIQAPNKFNKVVNFRKMGFENQKNGKPNKQWELFYNLARYRGDLSWTITTYRKKVDSHPLSTPKIRKQIQRLSESLKAYFNINEPPFYDYVKYEAYKTKFFLLPDPLNTKNLCDVTETF
;
A
#
# COMPACT_ATOMS: atom_id res chain seq x y z
N MET A 1 1.98 45.59 -23.86
CA MET A 1 1.77 44.45 -22.94
C MET A 1 1.15 44.85 -21.59
N LYS A 2 1.74 45.74 -20.77
CA LYS A 2 1.09 46.17 -19.50
C LYS A 2 -0.25 46.91 -19.71
N LYS A 3 -0.29 47.90 -20.61
CA LYS A 3 -1.52 48.64 -20.95
C LYS A 3 -2.63 47.73 -21.49
N ASP A 4 -2.31 46.84 -22.42
CA ASP A 4 -3.28 45.91 -23.03
C ASP A 4 -3.91 44.93 -22.01
N ILE A 5 -3.13 44.51 -21.01
CA ILE A 5 -3.62 43.65 -19.92
C ILE A 5 -4.54 44.42 -18.97
N GLU A 6 -4.20 45.67 -18.63
CA GLU A 6 -5.05 46.50 -17.76
C GLU A 6 -6.39 46.82 -18.42
N GLU A 7 -6.39 47.11 -19.72
CA GLU A 7 -7.61 47.33 -20.49
C GLU A 7 -8.46 46.05 -20.58
N LEU A 8 -7.82 44.88 -20.72
CA LEU A 8 -8.51 43.59 -20.71
C LEU A 8 -9.13 43.26 -19.35
N ILE A 9 -8.41 43.54 -18.25
CA ILE A 9 -8.92 43.39 -16.88
C ILE A 9 -10.11 44.33 -16.67
N LYS A 10 -10.01 45.58 -17.11
CA LYS A 10 -11.09 46.57 -16.98
C LYS A 10 -12.34 46.16 -17.77
N ARG A 11 -12.16 45.68 -19.00
CA ARG A 11 -13.25 45.13 -19.82
C ARG A 11 -13.90 43.91 -19.15
N LYS A 12 -13.10 42.99 -18.60
CA LYS A 12 -13.62 41.82 -17.89
C LYS A 12 -14.37 42.22 -16.61
N ALA A 13 -13.84 43.16 -15.83
CA ALA A 13 -14.52 43.69 -14.65
C ALA A 13 -15.86 44.34 -14.99
N ASN A 14 -15.94 45.09 -16.09
CA ASN A 14 -17.20 45.63 -16.60
C ASN A 14 -18.18 44.52 -16.96
N ASN A 15 -17.75 43.48 -17.69
CA ASN A 15 -18.64 42.36 -18.05
C ASN A 15 -19.16 41.62 -16.81
N ILE A 16 -18.32 41.40 -15.79
CA ILE A 16 -18.74 40.78 -14.53
C ILE A 16 -19.74 41.69 -13.81
N TYR A 17 -19.48 43.00 -13.77
CA TYR A 17 -20.42 43.98 -13.21
C TYR A 17 -21.78 43.93 -13.92
N GLU A 18 -21.81 44.00 -15.25
CA GLU A 18 -23.06 43.96 -16.01
C GLU A 18 -23.83 42.65 -15.87
N LYS A 19 -23.11 41.54 -15.67
CA LYS A 19 -23.74 40.22 -15.57
C LYS A 19 -24.29 39.93 -14.17
N TYR A 20 -23.61 40.40 -13.12
CA TYR A 20 -23.90 39.97 -11.74
C TYR A 20 -24.29 41.11 -10.78
N TYR A 21 -23.97 42.37 -11.10
CA TYR A 21 -24.14 43.51 -10.20
C TYR A 21 -25.16 44.54 -10.69
N SER A 22 -25.25 44.80 -12.01
CA SER A 22 -26.08 45.90 -12.57
C SER A 22 -27.58 45.78 -12.28
N ASN A 23 -28.11 44.56 -12.21
CA ASN A 23 -29.55 44.28 -12.03
C ASN A 23 -29.88 43.67 -10.66
N ASN A 24 -28.96 43.70 -9.70
CA ASN A 24 -29.17 43.03 -8.42
C ASN A 24 -29.91 43.97 -7.42
N PRO A 25 -31.09 43.56 -6.91
CA PRO A 25 -31.96 44.41 -6.09
C PRO A 25 -31.35 44.78 -4.73
N CYS A 26 -30.37 44.03 -4.24
CA CYS A 26 -29.64 44.40 -3.01
C CYS A 26 -28.80 45.68 -3.19
N PHE A 27 -28.57 46.12 -4.43
CA PHE A 27 -27.84 47.34 -4.74
C PHE A 27 -28.75 48.53 -5.05
N SER A 28 -30.08 48.47 -4.86
CA SER A 28 -30.94 49.62 -5.18
C SER A 28 -31.07 50.66 -4.05
N LEU A 29 -30.41 50.48 -2.90
CA LEU A 29 -30.81 51.16 -1.65
C LEU A 29 -29.75 52.00 -0.91
N ASN A 30 -28.50 52.14 -1.37
CA ASN A 30 -27.52 53.03 -0.71
C ASN A 30 -26.71 53.88 -1.70
N GLU A 31 -26.50 55.17 -1.40
CA GLU A 31 -25.90 56.21 -2.26
C GLU A 31 -24.40 56.01 -2.64
N ILE A 32 -23.83 54.81 -2.45
CA ILE A 32 -22.44 54.46 -2.82
C ILE A 32 -22.40 53.58 -4.10
N ASN A 33 -23.44 53.65 -4.92
CA ASN A 33 -23.63 52.81 -6.12
C ASN A 33 -23.03 53.40 -7.40
N ASN A 34 -21.78 53.81 -7.37
CA ASN A 34 -21.12 54.15 -8.63
C ASN A 34 -20.61 52.86 -9.28
N LYS A 35 -21.10 52.51 -10.48
CA LYS A 35 -20.52 51.45 -11.34
C LYS A 35 -18.99 51.47 -11.32
N ALA A 36 -18.40 52.66 -11.32
CA ALA A 36 -16.95 52.84 -11.22
C ALA A 36 -16.34 52.20 -9.96
N TYR A 37 -17.00 52.28 -8.79
CA TYR A 37 -16.53 51.68 -7.55
C TYR A 37 -16.42 50.16 -7.65
N PHE A 38 -17.51 49.49 -8.02
CA PHE A 38 -17.53 48.03 -8.15
C PHE A 38 -16.60 47.53 -9.24
N VAL A 39 -16.58 48.19 -10.40
CA VAL A 39 -15.64 47.86 -11.48
C VAL A 39 -14.20 48.02 -11.00
N ASN A 40 -13.88 49.04 -10.20
CA ASN A 40 -12.54 49.22 -9.63
C ASN A 40 -12.18 48.12 -8.61
N LYS A 41 -13.11 47.71 -7.74
CA LYS A 41 -12.90 46.60 -6.79
C LYS A 41 -12.70 45.27 -7.52
N ILE A 42 -13.54 44.96 -8.50
CA ILE A 42 -13.39 43.75 -9.34
C ILE A 42 -12.06 43.80 -10.11
N CYS A 43 -11.68 44.96 -10.67
CA CYS A 43 -10.38 45.15 -11.31
C CYS A 43 -9.23 44.84 -10.35
N PHE A 44 -9.30 45.32 -9.11
CA PHE A 44 -8.29 45.08 -8.09
C PHE A 44 -8.15 43.58 -7.77
N ILE A 45 -9.27 42.89 -7.55
CA ILE A 45 -9.30 41.44 -7.31
C ILE A 45 -8.74 40.68 -8.51
N LEU A 46 -9.18 41.01 -9.73
CA LEU A 46 -8.66 40.39 -10.95
C LEU A 46 -7.15 40.63 -11.08
N LYS A 47 -6.63 41.83 -10.80
CA LYS A 47 -5.18 42.09 -10.82
C LYS A 47 -4.42 41.21 -9.81
N LYS A 48 -4.98 40.99 -8.62
CA LYS A 48 -4.37 40.17 -7.55
C LYS A 48 -4.42 38.67 -7.82
N THR A 49 -5.52 38.22 -8.42
CA THR A 49 -5.74 36.80 -8.77
C THR A 49 -5.14 36.44 -10.12
N LEU A 50 -4.65 37.44 -10.89
CA LEU A 50 -4.06 37.24 -12.19
C LEU A 50 -2.87 36.27 -12.14
N ILE A 51 -2.96 35.22 -12.92
CA ILE A 51 -1.93 34.20 -13.09
C ILE A 51 -1.39 34.26 -14.52
N THR A 52 -0.06 34.29 -14.62
CA THR A 52 0.64 34.35 -15.91
C THR A 52 0.35 33.11 -16.77
N PRO A 53 0.50 33.17 -18.11
CA PRO A 53 0.41 31.98 -18.96
C PRO A 53 1.31 30.83 -18.49
N LYS A 54 2.47 31.16 -17.90
CA LYS A 54 3.38 30.19 -17.28
C LYS A 54 2.77 29.55 -16.03
N ARG A 55 2.07 30.34 -15.20
CA ARG A 55 1.34 29.86 -14.00
C ARG A 55 0.04 29.14 -14.37
N LYS A 56 -0.66 29.47 -15.47
CA LYS A 56 -1.76 28.64 -15.98
C LYS A 56 -1.28 27.32 -16.57
N ARG A 57 -0.28 27.32 -17.47
CA ARG A 57 0.32 26.07 -17.97
C ARG A 57 0.82 25.18 -16.83
N TYR A 58 1.23 25.80 -15.74
CA TYR A 58 1.48 25.11 -14.48
C TYR A 58 0.17 24.55 -13.90
N LEU A 59 -0.84 25.36 -13.60
CA LEU A 59 -2.11 24.91 -13.02
C LEU A 59 -2.87 23.86 -13.87
N ASP A 60 -3.04 24.06 -15.17
CA ASP A 60 -3.71 23.13 -16.10
C ASP A 60 -2.99 21.78 -16.20
N LYS A 61 -1.66 21.78 -16.06
CA LYS A 61 -0.85 20.57 -16.09
C LYS A 61 -0.94 19.77 -14.79
N ASN A 62 -1.33 20.44 -13.70
CA ASN A 62 -1.10 20.00 -12.34
C ASN A 62 -2.37 19.75 -11.53
N TYR A 63 -3.52 20.23 -12.02
CA TYR A 63 -4.83 20.08 -11.39
C TYR A 63 -5.85 19.67 -12.47
N ILE A 64 -6.79 18.77 -12.15
CA ILE A 64 -7.97 18.50 -13.00
C ILE A 64 -8.92 19.67 -12.80
N LEU A 65 -8.58 20.82 -13.36
CA LEU A 65 -9.45 21.97 -13.42
C LEU A 65 -10.56 21.63 -14.42
N SER A 66 -11.81 21.79 -13.99
CA SER A 66 -12.92 21.65 -14.91
C SER A 66 -12.71 22.65 -16.04
N ALA A 67 -13.13 22.30 -17.25
CA ALA A 67 -13.06 23.21 -18.38
C ALA A 67 -13.71 24.58 -18.02
N ASN A 68 -14.75 24.56 -17.18
CA ASN A 68 -15.44 25.75 -16.65
C ASN A 68 -14.67 26.57 -15.60
N ASP A 69 -13.52 26.08 -15.11
CA ASP A 69 -12.63 26.81 -14.19
C ASP A 69 -11.64 27.69 -14.96
N THR A 70 -11.54 27.48 -16.29
CA THR A 70 -10.66 28.21 -17.19
C THR A 70 -11.30 28.39 -18.57
N PHE A 71 -12.15 29.40 -18.79
CA PHE A 71 -12.57 29.72 -20.17
C PHE A 71 -12.63 31.19 -20.59
N GLY A 72 -12.46 31.31 -21.92
CA GLY A 72 -12.39 32.50 -22.76
C GLY A 72 -11.30 32.31 -23.83
N ALA A 73 -11.67 31.82 -25.03
CA ALA A 73 -10.76 31.50 -26.14
C ALA A 73 -9.99 32.71 -26.73
N ASP A 74 -10.28 33.93 -26.29
CA ASP A 74 -9.78 35.14 -26.94
C ASP A 74 -8.76 35.93 -26.11
N SER A 75 -8.33 35.44 -24.94
CA SER A 75 -7.29 36.13 -24.17
C SER A 75 -6.39 35.19 -23.36
N ASN A 76 -5.08 35.33 -23.53
CA ASN A 76 -4.03 34.57 -22.82
C ASN A 76 -3.91 34.94 -21.32
N ILE A 77 -5.01 35.27 -20.64
CA ILE A 77 -5.03 35.88 -19.30
C ILE A 77 -5.91 35.04 -18.37
N PHE A 78 -5.39 34.68 -17.18
CA PHE A 78 -5.99 33.67 -16.30
C PHE A 78 -6.05 34.17 -14.85
N PHE A 79 -6.99 33.67 -14.03
CA PHE A 79 -7.17 34.14 -12.65
C PHE A 79 -7.34 32.95 -11.68
N SER A 80 -6.63 32.95 -10.55
CA SER A 80 -6.71 31.93 -9.50
C SER A 80 -6.43 32.57 -8.14
N PRO A 81 -7.33 32.44 -7.14
CA PRO A 81 -8.66 31.83 -7.21
C PRO A 81 -9.60 32.54 -8.20
N ASN A 82 -10.63 31.84 -8.69
CA ASN A 82 -11.51 32.36 -9.74
C ASN A 82 -12.69 33.13 -9.14
N PHE A 83 -12.62 34.47 -9.20
CA PHE A 83 -13.67 35.36 -8.71
C PHE A 83 -15.03 35.16 -9.42
N GLU A 84 -15.04 34.82 -10.71
CA GLU A 84 -16.30 34.59 -11.43
C GLU A 84 -16.94 33.24 -11.07
N GLU A 85 -16.13 32.27 -10.66
CA GLU A 85 -16.62 30.99 -10.14
C GLU A 85 -17.29 31.17 -8.77
N SER A 86 -16.77 32.05 -7.91
CA SER A 86 -17.41 32.32 -6.62
C SER A 86 -18.82 32.89 -6.79
N LEU A 87 -19.03 33.74 -7.79
CA LEU A 87 -20.34 34.30 -8.16
C LEU A 87 -21.37 33.27 -8.65
N LYS A 88 -20.98 32.00 -8.86
CA LYS A 88 -21.94 30.90 -9.11
C LYS A 88 -22.63 30.42 -7.82
N TYR A 89 -22.01 30.67 -6.67
CA TYR A 89 -22.41 30.13 -5.37
C TYR A 89 -22.70 31.22 -4.34
N LEU A 90 -21.99 32.36 -4.44
CA LEU A 90 -22.04 33.48 -3.52
C LEU A 90 -22.82 34.65 -4.10
N SER A 91 -23.47 35.42 -3.21
CA SER A 91 -24.04 36.71 -3.58
C SER A 91 -22.92 37.67 -4.06
N PRO A 92 -23.21 38.64 -4.93
CA PRO A 92 -22.17 39.52 -5.47
C PRO A 92 -21.43 40.35 -4.40
N LEU A 93 -22.12 40.76 -3.32
CA LEU A 93 -21.49 41.43 -2.17
C LEU A 93 -20.62 40.47 -1.38
N SER A 94 -21.13 39.28 -1.09
CA SER A 94 -20.40 38.26 -0.36
C SER A 94 -19.19 37.74 -1.13
N ALA A 95 -19.26 37.61 -2.46
CA ALA A 95 -18.12 37.28 -3.30
C ALA A 95 -17.03 38.36 -3.24
N LEU A 96 -17.41 39.64 -3.25
CA LEU A 96 -16.47 40.76 -3.06
C LEU A 96 -15.84 40.70 -1.68
N GLY A 97 -16.67 40.65 -0.62
CA GLY A 97 -16.21 40.55 0.77
C GLY A 97 -15.31 39.33 0.98
N PHE A 98 -15.66 38.17 0.40
CA PHE A 98 -14.85 36.96 0.43
C PHE A 98 -13.45 37.21 -0.14
N PHE A 99 -13.34 37.93 -1.27
CA PHE A 99 -12.03 38.23 -1.86
C PHE A 99 -11.29 39.42 -1.22
N GLU A 100 -12.01 40.30 -0.53
CA GLU A 100 -11.44 41.42 0.20
C GLU A 100 -10.99 41.02 1.61
N GLU A 101 -11.72 40.17 2.32
CA GLU A 101 -11.41 39.74 3.69
C GLU A 101 -10.49 38.52 3.72
N ILE A 102 -10.77 37.47 2.93
CA ILE A 102 -10.07 36.17 3.05
C ILE A 102 -8.73 36.16 2.31
N TYR A 103 -8.60 36.96 1.25
CA TYR A 103 -7.33 37.10 0.53
C TYR A 103 -6.48 38.29 0.99
N LEU A 104 -6.95 39.08 1.98
CA LEU A 104 -6.15 40.16 2.59
C LEU A 104 -5.92 40.03 4.10
N ASP A 105 -6.78 39.38 4.93
CA ASP A 105 -6.68 39.47 6.41
C ASP A 105 -6.96 38.16 7.23
N ASP A 106 -6.90 36.96 6.63
CA ASP A 106 -6.85 35.62 7.30
C ASP A 106 -7.54 35.41 8.67
N VAL A 107 -8.79 34.89 8.69
CA VAL A 107 -9.32 34.06 9.80
C VAL A 107 -10.26 32.91 9.33
N ASN A 108 -10.78 32.92 8.09
CA ASN A 108 -11.53 31.78 7.54
C ASN A 108 -10.68 30.75 6.78
N GLY A 109 -9.35 30.95 6.78
CA GLY A 109 -8.37 29.94 6.41
C GLY A 109 -8.50 28.68 7.27
N ILE A 110 -9.02 28.76 8.50
CA ILE A 110 -8.85 27.71 9.52
C ILE A 110 -9.36 26.32 9.11
N TYR A 111 -10.53 26.14 8.47
CA TYR A 111 -11.01 24.77 8.17
C TYR A 111 -10.47 24.20 6.84
N ALA A 112 -10.20 25.06 5.87
CA ALA A 112 -9.58 24.67 4.61
C ALA A 112 -8.07 24.53 4.77
N ASN A 113 -7.40 25.45 5.47
CA ASN A 113 -6.01 25.34 5.91
C ASN A 113 -5.85 24.24 6.93
N GLU A 114 -6.66 23.97 7.95
CA GLU A 114 -6.38 22.80 8.81
C GLU A 114 -6.45 21.50 8.01
N HIS A 115 -7.38 21.40 7.06
CA HIS A 115 -7.52 20.21 6.22
C HIS A 115 -6.46 20.11 5.11
N LEU A 116 -6.03 21.24 4.53
CA LEU A 116 -4.89 21.36 3.59
C LEU A 116 -3.55 21.24 4.31
N ILE A 117 -3.37 21.83 5.48
CA ILE A 117 -2.20 21.74 6.38
C ILE A 117 -2.07 20.32 6.90
N TYR A 118 -3.15 19.59 7.19
CA TYR A 118 -3.07 18.15 7.49
C TYR A 118 -2.60 17.34 6.26
N GLN A 119 -3.02 17.74 5.05
CA GLN A 119 -2.54 17.16 3.79
C GLN A 119 -1.10 17.59 3.43
N GLU A 120 -0.70 18.81 3.80
CA GLU A 120 0.57 19.49 3.50
C GLU A 120 1.69 19.11 4.49
N ASN A 121 1.39 18.98 5.79
CA ASN A 121 2.35 18.59 6.83
C ASN A 121 2.66 17.09 6.80
N ASN A 122 1.72 16.26 6.34
CA ASN A 122 1.90 14.81 6.26
C ASN A 122 2.11 14.29 4.83
N GLY A 123 2.22 15.18 3.85
CA GLY A 123 2.53 14.86 2.47
C GLY A 123 1.73 13.67 1.96
N LEU A 124 0.46 13.92 1.58
CA LEU A 124 -0.34 13.08 0.68
C LEU A 124 -1.27 12.00 1.28
N ILE A 125 -1.60 11.91 2.58
CA ILE A 125 -2.67 10.96 2.99
C ILE A 125 -3.98 11.40 2.33
N PRO A 126 -4.55 10.63 1.39
CA PRO A 126 -5.75 11.09 0.72
C PRO A 126 -6.96 10.82 1.61
N TYR A 127 -7.94 11.73 1.54
CA TYR A 127 -9.12 11.69 2.38
C TYR A 127 -10.06 10.57 1.94
N PHE A 128 -9.91 9.40 2.55
CA PHE A 128 -10.61 8.17 2.20
C PHE A 128 -11.48 7.67 3.35
N THR A 129 -12.65 7.15 2.98
CA THR A 129 -13.39 6.20 3.82
C THR A 129 -12.67 4.86 3.86
N ILE A 130 -12.95 4.04 4.87
CA ILE A 130 -12.46 2.64 4.95
C ILE A 130 -12.71 1.86 3.64
N LYS A 131 -13.87 2.05 3.00
CA LYS A 131 -14.20 1.37 1.73
C LYS A 131 -13.28 1.80 0.58
N GLU A 132 -12.97 3.09 0.49
CA GLU A 132 -12.04 3.62 -0.51
C GLU A 132 -10.60 3.17 -0.23
N LEU A 133 -10.19 3.14 1.05
CA LEU A 133 -8.90 2.55 1.46
C LEU A 133 -8.81 1.09 1.01
N SER A 134 -9.84 0.28 1.27
CA SER A 134 -9.86 -1.12 0.83
C SER A 134 -9.65 -1.28 -0.68
N CYS A 135 -10.33 -0.47 -1.50
CA CYS A 135 -10.14 -0.48 -2.94
C CYS A 135 -8.72 -0.05 -3.34
N LEU A 136 -8.19 1.00 -2.71
CA LEU A 136 -6.84 1.49 -2.98
C LEU A 136 -5.77 0.44 -2.68
N TYR A 137 -5.86 -0.23 -1.52
CA TYR A 137 -4.88 -1.25 -1.12
C TYR A 137 -4.97 -2.52 -1.95
N LYS A 138 -6.16 -2.84 -2.48
CA LYS A 138 -6.32 -3.91 -3.48
C LYS A 138 -5.58 -3.57 -4.77
N ASN A 139 -5.78 -2.36 -5.31
CA ASN A 139 -5.07 -1.90 -6.50
C ASN A 139 -3.56 -1.83 -6.27
N PHE A 140 -3.14 -1.36 -5.10
CA PHE A 140 -1.74 -1.27 -4.75
C PHE A 140 -1.06 -2.63 -4.64
N ALA A 141 -1.76 -3.65 -4.12
CA ALA A 141 -1.23 -5.01 -4.06
C ALA A 141 -0.96 -5.59 -5.46
N LEU A 142 -1.88 -5.40 -6.40
CA LEU A 142 -1.68 -5.78 -7.81
C LEU A 142 -0.49 -5.03 -8.42
N TYR A 143 -0.41 -3.73 -8.18
CA TYR A 143 0.70 -2.91 -8.64
C TYR A 143 2.07 -3.40 -8.10
N ILE A 144 2.16 -3.79 -6.82
CA ILE A 144 3.39 -4.36 -6.26
C ILE A 144 3.72 -5.71 -6.90
N GLU A 145 2.72 -6.53 -7.20
CA GLU A 145 2.91 -7.80 -7.90
C GLU A 145 3.52 -7.56 -9.29
N ASP A 146 2.93 -6.66 -10.08
CA ASP A 146 3.37 -6.33 -11.44
C ASP A 146 4.80 -5.76 -11.48
N ASN A 147 5.21 -5.06 -10.41
CA ASN A 147 6.54 -4.44 -10.30
C ASN A 147 7.55 -5.29 -9.51
N SER A 148 7.23 -6.54 -9.18
CA SER A 148 8.08 -7.38 -8.32
C SER A 148 9.51 -7.50 -8.82
N LYS A 149 9.68 -7.69 -10.13
CA LYS A 149 10.98 -7.88 -10.75
C LYS A 149 11.87 -6.65 -10.57
N SER A 150 11.38 -5.47 -10.90
CA SER A 150 12.15 -4.24 -10.76
C SER A 150 12.42 -3.90 -9.28
N LEU A 151 11.45 -4.15 -8.40
CA LEU A 151 11.61 -3.96 -6.95
C LEU A 151 12.65 -4.90 -6.31
N ILE A 152 12.88 -6.08 -6.88
CA ILE A 152 13.99 -6.94 -6.48
C ILE A 152 15.30 -6.41 -7.06
N GLU A 153 15.32 -6.08 -8.35
CA GLU A 153 16.55 -5.76 -9.09
C GLU A 153 17.15 -4.40 -8.72
N THR A 154 16.31 -3.37 -8.59
CA THR A 154 16.75 -1.98 -8.37
C THR A 154 16.22 -1.40 -7.05
N GLY A 155 15.22 -2.05 -6.46
CA GLY A 155 14.46 -1.52 -5.31
C GLY A 155 13.51 -0.39 -5.70
N TRP A 156 13.31 -0.14 -7.00
CA TRP A 156 12.37 0.85 -7.54
C TRP A 156 11.40 0.22 -8.55
N PRO A 157 10.12 0.60 -8.55
CA PRO A 157 9.13 0.05 -9.50
C PRO A 157 9.38 0.54 -10.94
N ASP A 158 9.01 -0.27 -11.93
CA ASP A 158 9.16 0.07 -13.35
C ASP A 158 8.25 1.24 -13.75
N TYR A 159 7.11 1.41 -13.08
CA TYR A 159 6.15 2.49 -13.31
C TYR A 159 5.74 3.16 -11.99
N ASN A 160 5.05 4.30 -12.05
CA ASN A 160 4.57 4.99 -10.84
C ASN A 160 3.13 4.56 -10.51
N PHE A 161 2.82 4.38 -9.23
CA PHE A 161 1.44 4.11 -8.79
C PHE A 161 0.64 5.41 -8.65
N THR A 162 -0.22 5.68 -9.62
CA THR A 162 -0.89 6.99 -9.75
C THR A 162 -2.11 7.17 -8.87
N ASP A 163 -2.72 6.08 -8.38
CA ASP A 163 -3.97 6.14 -7.60
C ASP A 163 -3.76 6.75 -6.21
N SER A 164 -2.53 6.64 -5.66
CA SER A 164 -2.15 7.33 -4.43
C SER A 164 -0.64 7.52 -4.35
N VAL A 165 -0.22 8.77 -4.44
CA VAL A 165 1.21 9.10 -4.41
C VAL A 165 1.79 8.95 -3.01
N TRP A 166 1.00 9.18 -1.95
CA TRP A 166 1.39 8.84 -0.58
C TRP A 166 1.69 7.36 -0.43
N LEU A 167 0.76 6.52 -0.89
CA LEU A 167 0.92 5.08 -0.76
C LEU A 167 2.13 4.60 -1.57
N PHE A 168 2.31 5.16 -2.76
CA PHE A 168 3.52 4.95 -3.55
C PHE A 168 4.77 5.30 -2.74
N TYR A 169 4.89 6.51 -2.20
CA TYR A 169 6.12 6.93 -1.52
C TYR A 169 6.40 6.13 -0.25
N LYS A 170 5.36 5.81 0.52
CA LYS A 170 5.50 5.07 1.77
C LYS A 170 5.87 3.62 1.56
N LEU A 171 5.31 2.95 0.54
CA LEU A 171 5.41 1.50 0.43
C LEU A 171 6.01 0.97 -0.88
N ALA A 172 6.01 1.74 -1.98
CA ALA A 172 6.46 1.21 -3.27
C ALA A 172 7.98 1.01 -3.33
N PRO A 173 8.85 1.98 -2.95
CA PRO A 173 10.30 1.75 -2.90
C PRO A 173 10.64 0.57 -1.99
N ASN A 174 11.64 -0.23 -2.33
CA ASN A 174 12.05 -1.42 -1.58
C ASN A 174 13.56 -1.38 -1.36
N TYR A 175 14.02 -0.46 -0.49
CA TYR A 175 15.44 -0.10 -0.34
C TYR A 175 16.13 0.15 -1.70
N PRO A 176 15.68 1.18 -2.45
CA PRO A 176 16.19 1.45 -3.79
C PRO A 176 17.68 1.76 -3.77
N ILE A 177 18.44 0.98 -4.54
CA ILE A 177 19.86 1.27 -4.82
C ILE A 177 20.02 2.14 -6.08
N GLU A 178 19.00 2.17 -6.93
CA GLU A 178 18.91 3.05 -8.07
C GLU A 178 17.65 3.89 -7.98
N ILE A 179 17.77 5.17 -8.34
CA ILE A 179 16.65 6.10 -8.31
C ILE A 179 16.47 6.64 -9.74
N PRO A 180 15.23 6.79 -10.23
CA PRO A 180 14.97 7.36 -11.54
C PRO A 180 15.66 8.71 -11.78
N ILE A 181 16.16 8.94 -13.00
CA ILE A 181 16.91 10.16 -13.37
C ILE A 181 16.11 11.43 -13.08
N TYR A 182 14.80 11.40 -13.35
CA TYR A 182 13.93 12.56 -13.15
C TYR A 182 13.84 12.98 -11.68
N ILE A 183 14.11 12.07 -10.75
CA ILE A 183 14.19 12.37 -9.32
C ILE A 183 15.53 13.03 -8.97
N LYS A 184 16.64 12.60 -9.59
CA LYS A 184 17.96 13.24 -9.40
C LYS A 184 18.01 14.64 -9.97
N ASP A 185 17.39 14.87 -11.13
CA ASP A 185 17.30 16.20 -11.72
C ASP A 185 16.38 17.15 -10.92
N PHE A 186 15.60 16.61 -9.99
CA PHE A 186 14.71 17.39 -9.15
C PHE A 186 15.45 18.22 -8.10
N SER A 187 16.54 17.73 -7.50
CA SER A 187 17.34 18.55 -6.57
C SER A 187 17.95 19.77 -7.24
N LYS A 188 18.04 19.78 -8.58
CA LYS A 188 18.51 20.89 -9.40
C LYS A 188 17.38 21.82 -9.87
N LEU A 189 16.12 21.38 -9.82
CA LEU A 189 14.98 22.19 -10.21
C LEU A 189 14.62 23.13 -9.06
N LYS A 190 14.73 24.46 -9.28
CA LYS A 190 14.18 25.45 -8.34
C LYS A 190 12.68 25.16 -8.14
N ASN A 191 12.29 24.76 -6.94
CA ASN A 191 10.90 24.78 -6.49
C ASN A 191 10.46 26.25 -6.48
N PRO A 192 9.73 26.75 -7.49
CA PRO A 192 9.63 28.19 -7.72
C PRO A 192 8.82 28.92 -6.65
N SER A 193 8.23 28.21 -5.69
CA SER A 193 7.24 28.76 -4.75
C SER A 193 7.14 27.96 -3.45
N SER A 194 8.13 27.13 -3.12
CA SER A 194 8.03 26.17 -2.02
C SER A 194 6.77 25.28 -2.12
N ASP A 195 6.25 25.04 -3.33
CA ASP A 195 5.03 24.24 -3.53
C ASP A 195 5.36 22.79 -3.13
N PRO A 196 4.73 22.25 -2.06
CA PRO A 196 5.05 20.92 -1.54
C PRO A 196 4.64 19.81 -2.52
N TYR A 197 3.75 20.12 -3.47
CA TYR A 197 3.25 19.20 -4.49
C TYR A 197 3.85 19.44 -5.88
N PHE A 198 4.80 20.37 -6.03
CA PHE A 198 5.43 20.70 -7.33
C PHE A 198 5.86 19.45 -8.10
N PHE A 199 6.37 18.45 -7.38
CA PHE A 199 6.77 17.18 -7.94
C PHE A 199 5.59 16.31 -8.40
N LEU A 200 4.61 16.13 -7.51
CA LEU A 200 3.40 15.34 -7.74
C LEU A 200 2.75 15.72 -9.08
N LYS A 201 2.63 17.01 -9.22
CA LYS A 201 2.02 17.76 -10.28
C LYS A 201 2.79 17.63 -11.60
N LYS A 202 4.11 17.87 -11.56
CA LYS A 202 4.96 17.89 -12.76
C LYS A 202 5.25 16.50 -13.33
N TYR A 203 5.36 15.49 -12.48
CA TYR A 203 5.86 14.16 -12.87
C TYR A 203 4.89 13.01 -12.60
N PHE A 204 4.17 13.00 -11.46
CA PHE A 204 3.32 11.87 -11.05
C PHE A 204 1.93 11.88 -11.69
N LEU A 205 1.28 13.05 -11.74
CA LEU A 205 -0.05 13.24 -12.33
C LEU A 205 0.00 13.57 -13.83
N ASN A 206 1.19 13.75 -14.39
CA ASN A 206 1.34 14.01 -15.81
C ASN A 206 1.05 12.74 -16.60
N LYS A 207 -0.09 12.69 -17.31
CA LYS A 207 -0.55 11.56 -18.14
C LYS A 207 0.52 11.00 -19.08
N THR A 208 1.42 11.85 -19.60
CA THR A 208 2.53 11.38 -20.47
C THR A 208 3.64 10.63 -19.76
N ASN A 209 3.68 10.64 -18.42
CA ASN A 209 4.68 9.97 -17.59
C ASN A 209 4.11 8.80 -16.76
N GLN A 210 2.78 8.68 -16.64
CA GLN A 210 2.11 7.65 -15.83
C GLN A 210 2.44 6.22 -16.28
N PHE A 211 2.66 6.03 -17.58
CA PHE A 211 2.95 4.72 -18.19
C PHE A 211 4.35 4.63 -18.80
N LYS A 212 5.23 5.59 -18.53
CA LYS A 212 6.61 5.52 -19.01
C LYS A 212 7.44 4.71 -18.03
N LYS A 213 8.13 3.70 -18.56
CA LYS A 213 9.09 2.92 -17.77
C LYS A 213 10.15 3.87 -17.19
N CYS A 214 10.35 3.79 -15.87
CA CYS A 214 11.32 4.59 -15.15
C CYS A 214 12.72 4.32 -15.71
N LYS A 215 13.35 5.34 -16.30
CA LYS A 215 14.78 5.27 -16.63
C LYS A 215 15.57 5.52 -15.35
N CYS A 216 16.02 4.44 -14.72
CA CYS A 216 16.92 4.49 -13.57
C CYS A 216 18.34 4.83 -14.04
N LYS A 217 19.03 5.67 -13.26
CA LYS A 217 20.49 5.70 -13.26
C LYS A 217 20.90 5.26 -11.88
N THR A 218 21.97 4.48 -11.80
CA THR A 218 22.63 4.18 -10.53
C THR A 218 22.97 5.51 -9.87
N VAL A 219 22.24 5.84 -8.81
CA VAL A 219 22.69 6.89 -7.89
C VAL A 219 23.86 6.25 -7.16
N SER A 220 24.99 6.94 -7.07
CA SER A 220 26.15 6.44 -6.31
C SER A 220 25.82 6.54 -4.81
N LEU A 221 24.88 5.69 -4.37
CA LEU A 221 24.57 5.42 -2.96
C LEU A 221 25.75 4.72 -2.27
N SER A 222 26.74 4.26 -3.04
CA SER A 222 28.07 3.87 -2.57
C SER A 222 28.82 4.96 -1.81
N LYS A 223 28.39 6.23 -1.88
CA LYS A 223 28.93 7.32 -1.03
C LYS A 223 28.30 7.35 0.38
N ILE A 224 27.15 6.71 0.57
CA ILE A 224 26.35 6.75 1.81
C ILE A 224 26.41 5.39 2.53
N PHE A 225 26.36 4.30 1.75
CA PHE A 225 26.37 2.94 2.26
C PHE A 225 27.70 2.25 1.99
N SER A 226 28.15 1.45 2.95
CA SER A 226 29.28 0.54 2.77
C SER A 226 28.93 -0.59 1.81
N TYR A 227 29.92 -1.21 1.18
CA TYR A 227 29.72 -2.39 0.32
C TYR A 227 28.98 -3.53 1.04
N LYS A 228 29.23 -3.71 2.33
CA LYS A 228 28.55 -4.73 3.15
C LYS A 228 27.07 -4.42 3.35
N GLU A 229 26.71 -3.15 3.55
CA GLU A 229 25.31 -2.73 3.65
C GLU A 229 24.59 -2.83 2.30
N LEU A 230 25.25 -2.46 1.20
CA LEU A 230 24.69 -2.63 -0.14
C LEU A 230 24.42 -4.11 -0.47
N GLY A 231 25.38 -4.99 -0.19
CA GLY A 231 25.19 -6.44 -0.35
C GLY A 231 24.07 -6.98 0.55
N PHE A 232 23.97 -6.50 1.79
CA PHE A 232 22.86 -6.87 2.68
C PHE A 232 21.50 -6.38 2.13
N ILE A 233 21.41 -5.16 1.60
CA ILE A 233 20.19 -4.62 0.98
C ILE A 233 19.79 -5.47 -0.24
N GLU A 234 20.74 -5.81 -1.09
CA GLU A 234 20.54 -6.69 -2.26
C GLU A 234 19.99 -8.06 -1.85
N ASP A 235 20.63 -8.72 -0.89
CA ASP A 235 20.22 -10.03 -0.40
C ASP A 235 18.83 -10.01 0.26
N MET A 236 18.50 -8.91 0.94
CA MET A 236 17.26 -8.78 1.72
C MET A 236 16.06 -8.27 0.92
N ARG A 237 16.27 -7.68 -0.27
CA ARG A 237 15.18 -7.10 -1.07
C ARG A 237 14.06 -8.08 -1.42
N TYR A 238 14.42 -9.32 -1.76
CA TYR A 238 13.43 -10.38 -2.01
C TYR A 238 12.59 -10.66 -0.76
N LYS A 239 13.24 -10.75 0.40
CA LYS A 239 12.60 -11.03 1.69
C LYS A 239 11.68 -9.88 2.12
N PHE A 240 12.10 -8.63 1.93
CA PHE A 240 11.28 -7.45 2.19
C PHE A 240 10.07 -7.36 1.25
N LEU A 241 10.26 -7.61 -0.04
CA LEU A 241 9.15 -7.62 -0.99
C LEU A 241 8.12 -8.70 -0.62
N PHE A 242 8.59 -9.90 -0.26
CA PHE A 242 7.71 -10.98 0.20
C PHE A 242 6.94 -10.61 1.47
N LEU A 243 7.61 -10.00 2.44
CA LEU A 243 6.96 -9.49 3.65
C LEU A 243 5.87 -8.45 3.31
N LYS A 244 6.18 -7.49 2.44
CA LYS A 244 5.20 -6.48 2.00
C LYS A 244 3.99 -7.12 1.34
N LYS A 245 4.19 -8.05 0.40
CA LYS A 245 3.09 -8.78 -0.24
C LYS A 245 2.24 -9.54 0.78
N THR A 246 2.88 -10.15 1.78
CA THR A 246 2.18 -10.87 2.86
C THR A 246 1.31 -9.92 3.67
N ILE A 247 1.84 -8.78 4.10
CA ILE A 247 1.07 -7.76 4.83
C ILE A 247 -0.05 -7.17 3.97
N LEU A 248 0.21 -6.87 2.69
CA LEU A 248 -0.83 -6.40 1.76
C LEU A 248 -1.95 -7.43 1.57
N ASN A 249 -1.62 -8.72 1.58
CA ASN A 249 -2.62 -9.78 1.56
C ASN A 249 -3.43 -9.81 2.87
N GLU A 250 -2.78 -9.72 4.04
CA GLU A 250 -3.47 -9.64 5.33
C GLU A 250 -4.42 -8.44 5.44
N ILE A 251 -3.98 -7.28 4.92
CA ILE A 251 -4.80 -6.07 4.81
C ILE A 251 -6.04 -6.34 3.95
N ASN A 252 -5.84 -6.87 2.75
CA ASN A 252 -6.93 -7.04 1.78
C ASN A 252 -7.90 -8.17 2.16
N GLN A 253 -7.44 -9.20 2.87
CA GLN A 253 -8.28 -10.35 3.25
C GLN A 253 -9.05 -10.10 4.55
N TYR A 254 -8.41 -9.50 5.56
CA TYR A 254 -8.95 -9.54 6.92
C TYR A 254 -9.22 -8.17 7.51
N LEU A 255 -8.35 -7.18 7.30
CA LEU A 255 -8.44 -5.89 8.02
C LEU A 255 -9.80 -5.23 7.86
N PHE A 256 -10.32 -5.21 6.62
CA PHE A 256 -11.53 -4.49 6.27
C PHE A 256 -12.83 -5.23 6.57
N LEU A 257 -12.77 -6.48 7.07
CA LEU A 257 -13.96 -7.18 7.52
C LEU A 257 -14.47 -6.57 8.83
N GLU A 258 -15.79 -6.41 8.95
CA GLU A 258 -16.42 -5.88 10.17
C GLU A 258 -16.21 -6.80 11.37
N THR A 259 -16.16 -8.11 11.15
CA THR A 259 -15.97 -9.14 12.18
C THR A 259 -14.54 -9.23 12.70
N THR A 260 -13.57 -8.59 12.04
CA THR A 260 -12.15 -8.68 12.43
C THR A 260 -11.86 -7.79 13.63
N ASP A 261 -11.41 -8.41 14.72
CA ASP A 261 -10.80 -7.72 15.86
C ASP A 261 -9.49 -7.03 15.41
N LYS A 262 -9.45 -5.70 15.53
CA LYS A 262 -8.34 -4.88 15.04
C LYS A 262 -7.08 -5.04 15.90
N ASP A 263 -7.22 -5.33 17.19
CA ASP A 263 -6.09 -5.52 18.10
C ASP A 263 -5.43 -6.88 17.86
N VAL A 264 -6.24 -7.92 17.60
CA VAL A 264 -5.75 -9.24 17.17
C VAL A 264 -5.08 -9.14 15.79
N TRP A 265 -5.69 -8.43 14.84
CA TRP A 265 -5.11 -8.21 13.52
C TRP A 265 -3.76 -7.51 13.59
N PHE A 266 -3.65 -6.46 14.41
CA PHE A 266 -2.40 -5.73 14.61
C PHE A 266 -1.31 -6.64 15.21
N LYS A 267 -1.64 -7.43 16.23
CA LYS A 267 -0.73 -8.44 16.81
C LYS A 267 -0.25 -9.45 15.75
N ASN A 268 -1.15 -9.92 14.88
CA ASN A 268 -0.78 -10.85 13.81
C ASN A 268 0.17 -10.21 12.80
N CYS A 269 -0.08 -8.97 12.39
CA CYS A 269 0.83 -8.24 11.51
C CYS A 269 2.21 -8.06 12.15
N ALA A 270 2.28 -7.68 13.43
CA ALA A 270 3.53 -7.56 14.16
C ALA A 270 4.30 -8.91 14.23
N LYS A 271 3.59 -10.03 14.46
CA LYS A 271 4.20 -11.38 14.41
C LYS A 271 4.75 -11.71 13.04
N ILE A 272 4.01 -11.42 11.96
CA ILE A 272 4.47 -11.63 10.58
C ILE A 272 5.74 -10.82 10.34
N VAL A 273 5.77 -9.54 10.74
CA VAL A 273 6.94 -8.68 10.57
C VAL A 273 8.16 -9.21 11.32
N PHE A 274 8.09 -9.41 12.63
CA PHE A 274 9.27 -9.74 13.42
C PHE A 274 9.72 -11.20 13.27
N SER A 275 8.83 -12.14 12.96
CA SER A 275 9.22 -13.54 12.69
C SER A 275 10.09 -13.70 11.44
N ASN A 276 10.13 -12.69 10.56
CA ASN A 276 10.96 -12.71 9.38
C ASN A 276 12.42 -12.34 9.67
N PHE A 277 12.76 -11.62 10.74
CA PHE A 277 14.10 -11.04 10.92
C PHE A 277 14.84 -11.56 12.16
N SER A 278 16.14 -11.80 12.02
CA SER A 278 17.01 -12.05 13.18
C SER A 278 17.31 -10.75 13.95
N GLN A 279 17.81 -10.84 15.18
CA GLN A 279 18.24 -9.65 15.95
C GLN A 279 19.33 -8.87 15.21
N LYS A 280 20.26 -9.60 14.57
CA LYS A 280 21.33 -9.03 13.76
C LYS A 280 20.78 -8.36 12.50
N ASP A 281 19.78 -8.97 11.85
CA ASP A 281 19.12 -8.38 10.68
C ASP A 281 18.51 -7.03 11.08
N LEU A 282 17.74 -7.00 12.18
CA LEU A 282 17.09 -5.77 12.66
C LEU A 282 18.08 -4.67 13.01
N GLN A 283 19.21 -5.00 13.65
CA GLN A 283 20.27 -4.02 13.94
C GLN A 283 20.85 -3.40 12.66
N ILE A 284 21.11 -4.22 11.64
CA ILE A 284 21.63 -3.74 10.35
C ILE A 284 20.55 -2.91 9.63
N ILE A 285 19.30 -3.36 9.63
CA ILE A 285 18.16 -2.64 9.05
C ILE A 285 18.00 -1.27 9.70
N THR A 286 18.02 -1.18 11.04
CA THR A 286 17.93 0.10 11.76
C THR A 286 19.07 1.04 11.37
N SER A 287 20.30 0.51 11.22
CA SER A 287 21.43 1.34 10.78
C SER A 287 21.28 1.82 9.34
N ILE A 288 20.75 0.99 8.44
CA ILE A 288 20.50 1.33 7.04
C ILE A 288 19.38 2.37 6.94
N GLU A 289 18.28 2.19 7.68
CA GLU A 289 17.15 3.10 7.66
C GLU A 289 17.55 4.49 8.10
N LYS A 290 18.34 4.61 9.18
CA LYS A 290 18.89 5.89 9.64
C LYS A 290 19.65 6.64 8.53
N LYS A 291 20.42 5.92 7.70
CA LYS A 291 21.14 6.50 6.55
C LYS A 291 20.20 6.87 5.40
N TYR A 292 19.13 6.09 5.18
CA TYR A 292 18.10 6.45 4.20
C TYR A 292 17.25 7.65 4.64
N ASP A 293 17.09 7.90 5.94
CA ASP A 293 16.36 9.06 6.46
C ASP A 293 17.06 10.39 6.11
N GLU A 294 18.39 10.34 5.91
CA GLU A 294 19.19 11.46 5.39
C GLU A 294 18.90 11.72 3.90
N ILE A 295 18.40 10.71 3.18
CA ILE A 295 18.01 10.79 1.77
C ILE A 295 16.54 11.17 1.68
N LYS A 296 16.25 12.47 1.86
CA LYS A 296 14.89 12.99 1.74
C LYS A 296 14.48 13.14 0.27
N LEU A 297 13.34 12.57 -0.10
CA LEU A 297 12.62 12.91 -1.33
C LEU A 297 11.27 13.52 -0.98
N PHE A 298 11.08 14.79 -1.35
CA PHE A 298 9.79 15.48 -1.19
C PHE A 298 9.27 15.38 0.26
N ASN A 299 10.17 15.58 1.23
CA ASN A 299 9.93 15.43 2.67
C ASN A 299 9.62 14.00 3.16
N ASN A 300 9.61 13.00 2.28
CA ASN A 300 9.41 11.60 2.62
C ASN A 300 10.73 10.82 2.61
N ILE A 301 10.80 9.83 3.50
CA ILE A 301 11.94 8.90 3.61
C ILE A 301 11.91 7.93 2.41
N LEU A 302 13.06 7.76 1.78
CA LEU A 302 13.21 6.99 0.52
C LEU A 302 13.17 5.47 0.69
N ASN A 303 13.25 4.95 1.91
CA ASN A 303 13.56 3.53 2.11
C ASN A 303 12.41 2.58 1.76
N GLY A 304 11.15 3.04 1.80
CA GLY A 304 9.96 2.18 1.74
C GLY A 304 10.16 0.88 2.53
N GLY A 305 10.90 0.98 3.64
CA GLY A 305 11.55 -0.15 4.29
C GLY A 305 10.66 -0.78 5.34
N LEU A 306 11.27 -1.28 6.41
CA LEU A 306 10.55 -1.80 7.57
C LEU A 306 9.75 -0.70 8.27
N ASN A 307 10.35 0.48 8.48
CA ASN A 307 9.68 1.61 9.13
C ASN A 307 8.46 2.09 8.32
N GLY A 308 8.60 2.26 7.00
CA GLY A 308 7.48 2.65 6.14
C GLY A 308 6.34 1.64 6.16
N LEU A 309 6.64 0.33 6.25
CA LEU A 309 5.65 -0.72 6.40
C LEU A 309 4.95 -0.68 7.77
N LEU A 310 5.69 -0.48 8.86
CA LEU A 310 5.14 -0.36 10.21
C LEU A 310 4.26 0.88 10.37
N GLU A 311 4.71 2.04 9.88
CA GLU A 311 3.91 3.27 9.84
C GLU A 311 2.58 3.06 9.11
N ASN A 312 2.61 2.32 8.00
CA ASN A 312 1.41 2.01 7.25
C ASN A 312 0.46 1.08 8.00
N ILE A 313 1.00 0.06 8.69
CA ILE A 313 0.21 -0.83 9.56
C ILE A 313 -0.44 -0.03 10.69
N PHE A 314 0.29 0.89 11.34
CA PHE A 314 -0.27 1.75 12.39
C PHE A 314 -1.40 2.63 11.86
N PHE A 315 -1.15 3.33 10.76
CA PHE A 315 -2.15 4.18 10.12
C PHE A 315 -3.44 3.41 9.84
N LEU A 316 -3.32 2.23 9.22
CA LEU A 316 -4.47 1.40 8.86
C LEU A 316 -5.20 0.85 10.09
N TYR A 317 -4.45 0.43 11.11
CA TYR A 317 -5.01 -0.04 12.37
C TYR A 317 -5.79 1.07 13.06
N GLU A 318 -5.22 2.27 13.20
CA GLU A 318 -5.85 3.43 13.81
C GLU A 318 -7.11 3.84 13.05
N GLU A 319 -7.04 4.00 11.71
CA GLU A 319 -8.21 4.39 10.92
C GLU A 319 -9.30 3.31 10.94
N CYS A 320 -8.95 2.02 10.91
CA CYS A 320 -9.96 0.95 10.99
C CYS A 320 -10.58 0.80 12.38
N LYS A 321 -9.84 1.12 13.45
CA LYS A 321 -10.31 1.05 14.84
C LYS A 321 -11.14 2.28 15.22
N PHE A 322 -10.66 3.48 14.89
CA PHE A 322 -11.24 4.75 15.36
C PHE A 322 -12.00 5.53 14.28
N LYS A 323 -11.82 5.20 13.00
CA LYS A 323 -12.59 5.77 11.87
C LYS A 323 -12.56 7.29 11.78
N LYS A 324 -11.45 7.93 12.16
CA LYS A 324 -11.33 9.40 12.24
C LYS A 324 -11.63 10.03 10.87
N MET A 325 -10.88 9.65 9.84
CA MET A 325 -11.03 10.23 8.50
C MET A 325 -12.40 9.86 7.91
N THR A 326 -12.86 8.63 8.15
CA THR A 326 -14.18 8.19 7.70
C THR A 326 -15.31 9.02 8.32
N LEU A 327 -15.23 9.35 9.61
CA LEU A 327 -16.21 10.20 10.30
C LEU A 327 -16.21 11.61 9.72
N GLU A 328 -15.03 12.21 9.57
CA GLU A 328 -14.88 13.53 8.96
C GLU A 328 -15.51 13.52 7.57
N LYS A 329 -15.19 12.52 6.73
CA LYS A 329 -15.63 12.48 5.33
C LYS A 329 -17.13 12.29 5.21
N ASN A 330 -17.69 11.39 6.00
CA ASN A 330 -19.13 11.16 6.04
C ASN A 330 -19.88 12.40 6.53
N THR A 331 -19.33 13.10 7.52
CA THR A 331 -19.91 14.36 8.02
C THR A 331 -19.85 15.44 6.95
N MET A 332 -18.72 15.57 6.25
CA MET A 332 -18.59 16.54 5.15
C MET A 332 -19.58 16.25 4.02
N ASN A 333 -19.78 14.97 3.67
CA ASN A 333 -20.76 14.59 2.65
C ASN A 333 -22.21 14.87 3.09
N SER A 334 -22.52 14.76 4.38
CA SER A 334 -23.88 15.01 4.90
C SER A 334 -24.19 16.49 5.14
N ILE A 335 -23.22 17.41 5.04
CA ILE A 335 -23.49 18.85 5.20
C ILE A 335 -24.58 19.32 4.24
N LEU A 336 -24.59 18.83 2.99
CA LEU A 336 -25.60 19.18 1.99
C LEU A 336 -26.96 18.50 2.28
N GLU A 337 -26.99 17.39 3.01
CA GLU A 337 -28.22 16.63 3.29
C GLU A 337 -29.13 17.41 4.26
N GLY A 338 -30.29 17.85 3.77
CA GLY A 338 -31.19 18.71 4.55
C GLY A 338 -30.75 20.17 4.63
N SER A 339 -29.75 20.57 3.84
CA SER A 339 -29.48 21.98 3.53
C SER A 339 -30.33 22.43 2.34
N LYS A 340 -30.64 23.73 2.25
CA LYS A 340 -31.22 24.33 1.04
C LYS A 340 -30.31 24.13 -0.20
N PHE A 341 -29.02 23.86 0.00
CA PHE A 341 -28.05 23.61 -1.06
C PHE A 341 -27.96 22.14 -1.52
N ASN A 342 -28.85 21.26 -1.05
CA ASN A 342 -28.83 19.83 -1.39
C ASN A 342 -28.83 19.54 -2.90
N TYR A 343 -29.44 20.42 -3.71
CA TYR A 343 -29.46 20.31 -5.17
C TYR A 343 -28.05 20.27 -5.80
N GLN A 344 -27.03 20.77 -5.11
CA GLN A 344 -25.63 20.74 -5.56
C GLN A 344 -25.00 19.34 -5.50
N ARG A 345 -25.61 18.41 -4.73
CA ARG A 345 -25.24 17.00 -4.52
C ARG A 345 -23.87 16.75 -3.89
N LYS A 346 -22.80 17.42 -4.35
CA LYS A 346 -21.42 17.26 -3.85
C LYS A 346 -20.69 18.59 -3.88
N PHE A 347 -19.78 18.76 -2.91
CA PHE A 347 -18.79 19.83 -2.96
C PHE A 347 -17.77 19.56 -4.07
N ARG A 348 -17.62 20.53 -4.96
CA ARG A 348 -16.64 20.60 -6.05
C ARG A 348 -15.73 21.82 -5.91
N SER A 349 -16.16 22.81 -5.14
CA SER A 349 -15.45 24.06 -4.91
C SER A 349 -15.60 24.51 -3.47
N TYR A 350 -14.57 25.16 -2.92
CA TYR A 350 -14.62 25.71 -1.56
C TYR A 350 -15.63 26.87 -1.42
N TYR A 351 -15.97 27.55 -2.52
CA TYR A 351 -17.03 28.56 -2.52
C TYR A 351 -18.39 28.01 -2.09
N GLN A 352 -18.64 26.73 -2.34
CA GLN A 352 -19.85 26.06 -1.88
C GLN A 352 -19.87 25.84 -0.37
N LEU A 353 -18.73 25.88 0.32
CA LEU A 353 -18.70 25.92 1.79
C LEU A 353 -18.91 27.36 2.28
N ALA A 354 -18.31 28.33 1.60
CA ALA A 354 -18.48 29.75 1.91
C ALA A 354 -19.93 30.24 1.79
N GLN A 355 -20.72 29.66 0.88
CA GLN A 355 -22.14 30.02 0.68
C GLN A 355 -23.01 29.79 1.94
N PHE A 356 -22.59 28.91 2.84
CA PHE A 356 -23.33 28.65 4.08
C PHE A 356 -23.32 29.87 5.00
N VAL A 357 -22.28 30.72 4.93
CA VAL A 357 -22.13 31.90 5.78
C VAL A 357 -23.12 33.01 5.39
N GLU A 358 -23.59 33.03 4.13
CA GLU A 358 -24.52 34.05 3.64
C GLU A 358 -25.94 33.92 4.19
N ASP A 359 -26.31 32.73 4.65
CA ASP A 359 -27.61 32.45 5.19
C ASP A 359 -27.50 32.11 6.66
N ASN A 360 -28.07 32.95 7.52
CA ASN A 360 -27.97 32.79 8.97
C ASN A 360 -28.45 31.42 9.47
N TYR A 361 -29.48 30.84 8.83
CA TYR A 361 -30.00 29.53 9.20
C TYR A 361 -29.02 28.42 8.79
N GLU A 362 -28.54 28.42 7.55
CA GLU A 362 -27.56 27.46 7.06
C GLU A 362 -26.21 27.59 7.78
N ASN A 363 -25.76 28.81 8.10
CA ASN A 363 -24.56 29.07 8.88
C ASN A 363 -24.67 28.48 10.28
N LYS A 364 -25.80 28.72 10.97
CA LYS A 364 -26.06 28.15 12.30
C LYS A 364 -26.11 26.62 12.26
N ARG A 365 -26.73 26.04 11.23
CA ARG A 365 -26.78 24.59 11.01
C ARG A 365 -25.38 24.01 10.77
N PHE A 366 -24.60 24.62 9.87
CA PHE A 366 -23.23 24.24 9.56
C PHE A 366 -22.33 24.30 10.80
N ASN A 367 -22.36 25.41 11.55
CA ASN A 367 -21.57 25.56 12.77
C ASN A 367 -21.97 24.55 13.86
N LYS A 368 -23.26 24.22 13.97
CA LYS A 368 -23.73 23.15 14.87
C LYS A 368 -23.15 21.79 14.48
N MET A 369 -23.13 21.45 13.19
CA MET A 369 -22.53 20.20 12.69
C MET A 369 -21.02 20.19 12.91
N LYS A 370 -20.33 21.28 12.60
CA LYS A 370 -18.89 21.45 12.82
C LYS A 370 -18.50 21.29 14.29
N ASN A 371 -19.21 21.95 15.20
CA ASN A 371 -18.96 21.82 16.64
C ASN A 371 -19.18 20.38 17.13
N LYS A 372 -20.23 19.71 16.64
CA LYS A 372 -20.46 18.30 16.93
C LYS A 372 -19.31 17.43 16.41
N LEU A 373 -18.88 17.64 15.17
CA LEU A 373 -17.76 16.92 14.56
C LEU A 373 -16.49 17.13 15.38
N ASN A 374 -16.11 18.38 15.67
CA ASN A 374 -14.91 18.70 16.45
C ASN A 374 -14.93 18.02 17.83
N ASN A 375 -16.08 17.98 18.50
CA ASN A 375 -16.21 17.27 19.78
C ASN A 375 -15.97 15.76 19.65
N GLU A 376 -16.50 15.12 18.60
CA GLU A 376 -16.27 13.69 18.34
C GLU A 376 -14.81 13.42 17.94
N LEU A 377 -14.21 14.26 17.10
CA LEU A 377 -12.80 14.15 16.72
C LEU A 377 -11.87 14.30 17.93
N ASN A 378 -12.16 15.25 18.83
CA ASN A 378 -11.40 15.42 20.06
C ASN A 378 -11.47 14.20 20.98
N LYS A 379 -12.60 13.48 21.01
CA LYS A 379 -12.71 12.21 21.74
C LYS A 379 -11.86 11.13 21.09
N ILE A 380 -12.00 10.95 19.77
CA ILE A 380 -11.22 9.99 18.98
C ILE A 380 -9.71 10.25 19.14
N GLU A 381 -9.28 11.51 19.13
CA GLU A 381 -7.88 11.87 19.26
C GLU A 381 -7.31 11.48 20.63
N LYS A 382 -8.08 11.66 21.70
CA LYS A 382 -7.71 11.19 23.04
C LYS A 382 -7.62 9.66 23.08
N GLU A 383 -8.54 8.95 22.44
CA GLU A 383 -8.50 7.49 22.35
C GLU A 383 -7.26 7.00 21.58
N ILE A 384 -6.93 7.63 20.46
CA ILE A 384 -5.71 7.34 19.68
C ILE A 384 -4.47 7.55 20.54
N ILE A 385 -4.37 8.69 21.24
CA ILE A 385 -3.24 8.99 22.14
C ILE A 385 -3.09 7.90 23.21
N ASN A 386 -4.18 7.51 23.86
CA ASN A 386 -4.17 6.44 24.87
C ASN A 386 -3.77 5.08 24.27
N ASN A 387 -4.12 4.83 23.01
CA ASN A 387 -3.83 3.58 22.31
C ASN A 387 -2.38 3.48 21.78
N LYS A 388 -1.63 4.59 21.73
CA LYS A 388 -0.20 4.57 21.33
C LYS A 388 0.64 3.69 22.25
N GLN A 389 0.37 3.73 23.56
CA GLN A 389 1.07 2.89 24.53
C GLN A 389 0.84 1.41 24.24
N PHE A 390 -0.42 1.01 23.98
CA PHE A 390 -0.76 -0.35 23.59
C PHE A 390 0.00 -0.83 22.35
N MET A 391 0.10 0.01 21.31
CA MET A 391 0.84 -0.35 20.10
C MET A 391 2.33 -0.55 20.38
N SER A 392 2.94 0.35 21.15
CA SER A 392 4.36 0.27 21.54
C SER A 392 4.64 -0.99 22.35
N ASP A 393 3.85 -1.24 23.40
CA ASP A 393 4.00 -2.40 24.27
C ASP A 393 3.83 -3.72 23.51
N THR A 394 2.86 -3.75 22.59
CA THR A 394 2.61 -4.91 21.75
C THR A 394 3.80 -5.21 20.83
N LEU A 395 4.37 -4.19 20.18
CA LEU A 395 5.54 -4.39 19.33
C LEU A 395 6.75 -4.82 20.14
N ASP A 396 7.01 -4.21 21.29
CA ASP A 396 8.14 -4.56 22.14
C ASP A 396 8.01 -5.98 22.70
N PHE A 397 6.80 -6.37 23.10
CA PHE A 397 6.51 -7.73 23.55
C PHE A 397 6.78 -8.74 22.43
N ILE A 398 6.20 -8.54 21.25
CA ILE A 398 6.36 -9.48 20.11
C ILE A 398 7.81 -9.49 19.65
N LYS A 399 8.46 -8.34 19.55
CA LYS A 399 9.87 -8.25 19.19
C LYS A 399 10.73 -9.04 20.18
N LYS A 400 10.50 -8.93 21.49
CA LYS A 400 11.21 -9.73 22.50
C LYS A 400 10.90 -11.22 22.37
N GLU A 401 9.64 -11.58 22.14
CA GLU A 401 9.20 -12.97 21.97
C GLU A 401 9.94 -13.66 20.81
N TYR A 402 10.09 -12.99 19.67
CA TYR A 402 10.74 -13.61 18.49
C TYR A 402 12.26 -13.46 18.46
N LEU A 403 12.84 -12.49 19.17
CA LEU A 403 14.29 -12.28 19.22
C LEU A 403 14.97 -13.00 20.38
N ASN A 404 14.27 -13.24 21.49
CA ASN A 404 14.85 -13.88 22.65
C ASN A 404 14.62 -15.39 22.62
N VAL A 405 15.63 -16.14 22.18
CA VAL A 405 15.64 -17.62 22.22
C VAL A 405 15.33 -18.13 23.62
N GLU A 406 15.75 -17.41 24.66
CA GLU A 406 15.46 -17.74 26.06
C GLU A 406 13.99 -17.57 26.42
N TYR A 407 13.26 -16.62 25.81
CA TYR A 407 11.82 -16.46 26.02
C TYR A 407 11.01 -17.57 25.31
N LEU A 408 11.40 -17.94 24.09
CA LEU A 408 10.80 -19.09 23.38
C LEU A 408 11.08 -20.42 24.09
N LEU A 409 12.29 -20.58 24.64
CA LEU A 409 12.64 -21.71 25.49
C LEU A 409 11.83 -21.68 26.80
N LYS A 410 11.72 -20.52 27.47
CA LYS A 410 10.86 -20.38 28.66
C LYS A 410 9.41 -20.71 28.32
N GLN A 411 8.72 -20.06 27.38
CA GLN A 411 7.33 -20.42 27.07
C GLN A 411 7.13 -21.91 26.73
N LYS A 412 8.04 -22.51 25.95
CA LYS A 412 7.90 -23.90 25.51
C LYS A 412 8.23 -24.92 26.61
N TYR A 413 9.20 -24.61 27.48
CA TYR A 413 9.72 -25.54 28.49
C TYR A 413 9.38 -25.13 29.93
N TYR A 414 8.80 -23.97 30.18
CA TYR A 414 8.38 -23.51 31.51
C TYR A 414 7.29 -24.39 32.12
N PRO A 415 6.26 -24.85 31.39
CA PRO A 415 5.33 -25.85 31.94
C PRO A 415 6.04 -27.16 32.33
N PHE A 416 7.10 -27.52 31.60
CA PHE A 416 7.92 -28.69 31.91
C PHE A 416 8.78 -28.45 33.16
N VAL A 417 9.48 -27.32 33.25
CA VAL A 417 10.33 -26.94 34.39
C VAL A 417 9.50 -26.73 35.66
N ASP A 418 8.34 -26.08 35.56
CA ASP A 418 7.41 -25.84 36.67
C ASP A 418 6.82 -27.15 37.19
N ASN A 419 6.44 -28.08 36.32
CA ASN A 419 6.03 -29.43 36.74
C ASN A 419 7.17 -30.21 37.41
N LEU A 420 8.41 -30.07 36.91
CA LEU A 420 9.59 -30.72 37.50
C LEU A 420 9.88 -30.20 38.91
N ILE A 421 9.83 -28.87 39.09
CA ILE A 421 9.99 -28.21 40.39
C ILE A 421 8.89 -28.65 41.36
N LYS A 422 7.63 -28.63 40.93
CA LYS A 422 6.48 -29.09 41.75
C LYS A 422 6.57 -30.57 42.13
N SER A 423 7.19 -31.40 41.29
CA SER A 423 7.40 -32.83 41.59
C SER A 423 8.47 -33.02 42.66
N PHE A 424 9.55 -32.21 42.61
CA PHE A 424 10.57 -32.20 43.67
C PHE A 424 10.06 -31.63 44.99
N GLU A 425 9.25 -30.58 44.95
CA GLU A 425 8.62 -29.99 46.14
C GLU A 425 7.68 -30.99 46.85
N LYS A 426 7.15 -31.98 46.13
CA LYS A 426 6.33 -33.08 46.67
C LYS A 426 7.13 -34.29 47.13
N GLY A 427 8.46 -34.25 47.05
CA GLY A 427 9.34 -35.33 47.52
C GLY A 427 9.42 -36.53 46.58
N GLU A 428 9.02 -36.39 45.31
CA GLU A 428 9.10 -37.47 44.33
C GLU A 428 10.57 -37.69 43.89
N SER A 429 11.03 -38.94 43.89
CA SER A 429 12.43 -39.25 43.57
C SER A 429 12.70 -39.12 42.07
N PHE A 430 13.92 -38.69 41.73
CA PHE A 430 14.39 -38.47 40.35
C PHE A 430 14.11 -39.67 39.41
N GLY A 431 14.07 -40.89 39.94
CA GLY A 431 13.83 -42.13 39.20
C GLY A 431 12.40 -42.28 38.63
N ILE A 432 11.39 -41.66 39.24
CA ILE A 432 9.99 -41.71 38.76
C ILE A 432 9.79 -40.75 37.56
N CYS A 433 10.65 -39.75 37.40
CA CYS A 433 10.60 -38.79 36.29
C CYS A 433 11.30 -39.29 34.99
N ILE A 434 12.03 -40.41 35.04
CA ILE A 434 12.82 -40.94 33.90
C ILE A 434 11.99 -41.56 32.75
N PRO A 435 10.81 -42.19 32.95
CA PRO A 435 10.02 -42.72 31.84
C PRO A 435 9.58 -41.64 30.81
N PHE A 436 9.59 -40.36 31.19
CA PHE A 436 9.28 -39.23 30.31
C PHE A 436 10.49 -38.65 29.56
N LEU A 437 11.73 -38.87 30.03
CA LEU A 437 12.94 -38.45 29.29
C LEU A 437 13.22 -39.34 28.08
N TYR A 438 12.75 -40.59 28.10
CA TYR A 438 12.72 -41.47 26.91
C TYR A 438 11.62 -41.10 25.90
N GLN A 439 10.78 -40.11 26.19
CA GLN A 439 9.86 -39.48 25.24
C GLN A 439 10.40 -38.18 24.63
N LEU A 440 11.68 -37.83 24.84
CA LEU A 440 12.34 -36.92 23.92
C LEU A 440 12.26 -37.56 22.52
N PRO A 441 11.75 -36.85 21.49
CA PRO A 441 11.82 -37.38 20.14
C PRO A 441 13.31 -37.50 19.82
N THR A 442 13.83 -38.72 19.85
CA THR A 442 15.01 -39.08 19.08
C THR A 442 14.82 -38.50 17.68
N PRO A 443 15.88 -37.99 17.01
CA PRO A 443 15.76 -37.49 15.65
C PRO A 443 15.16 -38.60 14.81
N SER A 444 13.84 -38.52 14.61
CA SER A 444 13.09 -39.63 14.06
C SER A 444 13.63 -39.80 12.64
N GLN A 445 14.09 -41.01 12.33
CA GLN A 445 14.23 -41.42 10.94
C GLN A 445 12.97 -40.95 10.21
N LYS A 446 13.10 -40.32 9.05
CA LYS A 446 11.97 -39.85 8.23
C LYS A 446 10.87 -40.91 8.21
N ARG A 447 9.85 -40.81 9.07
CA ARG A 447 8.72 -41.74 9.08
C ARG A 447 7.78 -41.30 7.98
N ILE A 448 8.13 -41.63 6.74
CA ILE A 448 7.19 -41.61 5.64
C ILE A 448 6.24 -42.78 5.92
N THR A 449 4.99 -42.50 6.28
CA THR A 449 3.96 -43.54 6.34
C THR A 449 3.45 -43.76 4.92
N PRO A 450 3.75 -44.90 4.27
CA PRO A 450 3.33 -45.12 2.89
C PRO A 450 1.81 -45.09 2.77
N LEU A 451 1.33 -44.45 1.71
CA LEU A 451 -0.07 -44.39 1.35
C LEU A 451 -0.50 -45.74 0.80
N LYS A 452 -1.48 -46.38 1.44
CA LYS A 452 -2.14 -47.58 0.91
C LYS A 452 -3.03 -47.17 -0.27
N LEU A 453 -2.47 -47.23 -1.49
CA LEU A 453 -3.22 -47.04 -2.73
C LEU A 453 -3.99 -48.32 -3.11
N PRO A 454 -5.04 -48.21 -3.94
CA PRO A 454 -5.64 -49.36 -4.60
C PRO A 454 -4.58 -50.18 -5.38
N PRO A 455 -4.77 -51.51 -5.50
CA PRO A 455 -3.88 -52.35 -6.31
C PRO A 455 -3.79 -51.83 -7.75
N ASP A 456 -2.63 -52.03 -8.39
CA ASP A 456 -2.32 -51.65 -9.78
C ASP A 456 -2.40 -50.14 -10.10
N THR A 457 -2.36 -49.28 -9.08
CA THR A 457 -2.32 -47.82 -9.29
C THR A 457 -0.97 -47.40 -9.88
N LYS A 458 -0.98 -46.86 -11.11
CA LYS A 458 0.16 -46.20 -11.76
C LYS A 458 0.14 -44.70 -11.51
N TRP A 459 1.28 -44.02 -11.72
CA TRP A 459 1.37 -42.56 -11.58
C TRP A 459 0.33 -41.81 -12.40
N GLU A 460 0.07 -42.26 -13.62
CA GLU A 460 -0.89 -41.65 -14.56
C GLU A 460 -2.34 -41.64 -14.04
N HIS A 461 -2.66 -42.50 -13.07
CA HIS A 461 -3.99 -42.59 -12.47
C HIS A 461 -4.16 -41.69 -11.23
N ILE A 462 -3.10 -40.99 -10.81
CA ILE A 462 -3.09 -40.19 -9.59
C ILE A 462 -3.31 -38.72 -9.94
N THR A 463 -4.23 -38.08 -9.23
CA THR A 463 -4.41 -36.63 -9.25
C THR A 463 -4.10 -36.06 -7.88
N ILE A 464 -3.17 -35.10 -7.82
CA ILE A 464 -2.79 -34.39 -6.60
C ILE A 464 -3.18 -32.94 -6.79
N GLN A 465 -4.11 -32.45 -5.98
CA GLN A 465 -4.56 -31.06 -5.99
C GLN A 465 -4.16 -30.40 -4.69
N PHE A 466 -3.42 -29.29 -4.76
CA PHE A 466 -3.21 -28.46 -3.57
C PHE A 466 -4.54 -27.84 -3.13
N LEU A 467 -4.84 -27.89 -1.83
CA LEU A 467 -6.00 -27.20 -1.26
C LEU A 467 -5.58 -25.83 -0.70
N ASP A 468 -4.40 -25.81 -0.10
CA ASP A 468 -3.66 -24.66 0.40
C ASP A 468 -2.15 -24.98 0.30
N TYR A 469 -1.28 -24.14 0.86
CA TYR A 469 0.17 -24.41 0.84
C TYR A 469 0.57 -25.65 1.66
N ASP A 470 -0.20 -26.04 2.68
CA ASP A 470 0.17 -27.09 3.64
C ASP A 470 -0.46 -28.45 3.32
N LYS A 471 -1.57 -28.48 2.56
CA LYS A 471 -2.41 -29.64 2.34
C LYS A 471 -2.66 -29.91 0.85
N VAL A 472 -2.67 -31.20 0.52
CA VAL A 472 -3.07 -31.71 -0.79
C VAL A 472 -4.21 -32.70 -0.66
N LYS A 473 -5.09 -32.68 -1.65
CA LYS A 473 -6.09 -33.71 -1.92
C LYS A 473 -5.51 -34.67 -2.96
N ILE A 474 -5.46 -35.95 -2.64
CA ILE A 474 -4.97 -37.02 -3.50
C ILE A 474 -6.19 -37.85 -3.94
N GLN A 475 -6.32 -38.05 -5.24
CA GLN A 475 -7.33 -38.90 -5.86
C GLN A 475 -6.63 -39.99 -6.67
N ALA A 476 -7.21 -41.20 -6.64
CA ALA A 476 -6.74 -42.36 -7.38
C ALA A 476 -7.96 -43.23 -7.79
N PRO A 477 -7.79 -44.33 -8.54
CA PRO A 477 -8.89 -45.22 -8.92
C PRO A 477 -9.73 -45.75 -7.74
N ASN A 478 -10.84 -46.41 -8.03
CA ASN A 478 -11.75 -47.01 -7.03
C ASN A 478 -12.30 -45.99 -6.00
N LYS A 479 -12.62 -44.77 -6.47
CA LYS A 479 -13.12 -43.64 -5.65
C LYS A 479 -12.19 -43.28 -4.48
N PHE A 480 -10.90 -43.62 -4.57
CA PHE A 480 -9.93 -43.27 -3.55
C PHE A 480 -9.76 -41.74 -3.49
N ASN A 481 -9.94 -41.18 -2.29
CA ASN A 481 -9.76 -39.76 -2.04
C ASN A 481 -9.20 -39.56 -0.62
N LYS A 482 -8.10 -38.83 -0.50
CA LYS A 482 -7.45 -38.55 0.80
C LYS A 482 -6.87 -37.16 0.85
N VAL A 483 -7.12 -36.45 1.93
CA VAL A 483 -6.46 -35.16 2.23
C VAL A 483 -5.31 -35.39 3.19
N VAL A 484 -4.13 -34.92 2.82
CA VAL A 484 -2.90 -35.10 3.59
C VAL A 484 -2.08 -33.81 3.60
N ASN A 485 -1.26 -33.65 4.63
CA ASN A 485 -0.37 -32.50 4.76
C ASN A 485 1.09 -32.89 4.49
N PHE A 486 1.93 -31.87 4.30
CA PHE A 486 3.37 -32.04 4.05
C PHE A 486 4.06 -32.93 5.09
N ARG A 487 3.64 -32.88 6.36
CA ARG A 487 4.18 -33.72 7.45
C ARG A 487 3.94 -35.21 7.19
N LYS A 488 2.69 -35.59 6.90
CA LYS A 488 2.31 -36.99 6.61
C LYS A 488 2.98 -37.53 5.36
N MET A 489 3.28 -36.67 4.39
CA MET A 489 4.02 -37.03 3.17
C MET A 489 5.55 -37.07 3.35
N GLY A 490 6.07 -36.77 4.56
CA GLY A 490 7.50 -36.81 4.84
C GLY A 490 8.28 -35.59 4.35
N PHE A 491 7.59 -34.49 4.07
CA PHE A 491 8.19 -33.23 3.62
C PHE A 491 8.42 -32.21 4.74
N GLU A 492 8.39 -32.64 6.00
CA GLU A 492 8.71 -31.78 7.14
C GLU A 492 10.23 -31.57 7.28
N ASN A 493 10.64 -30.34 7.51
CA ASN A 493 11.99 -30.00 7.93
C ASN A 493 12.09 -30.23 9.44
N GLN A 494 12.89 -31.24 9.83
CA GLN A 494 13.05 -31.67 11.22
C GLN A 494 13.56 -30.55 12.16
N LYS A 495 14.21 -29.51 11.64
CA LYS A 495 14.74 -28.42 12.46
C LYS A 495 13.68 -27.43 12.92
N ASN A 496 12.61 -27.24 12.14
CA ASN A 496 11.65 -26.16 12.39
C ASN A 496 10.18 -26.57 12.21
N GLY A 497 9.88 -27.82 11.85
CA GLY A 497 8.53 -28.33 11.64
C GLY A 497 7.77 -27.69 10.47
N LYS A 498 8.48 -26.92 9.63
CA LYS A 498 7.95 -26.28 8.42
C LYS A 498 8.17 -27.18 7.19
N PRO A 499 7.51 -26.91 6.05
CA PRO A 499 7.79 -27.63 4.82
C PRO A 499 9.26 -27.49 4.40
N ASN A 500 9.83 -28.55 3.86
CA ASN A 500 11.19 -28.56 3.34
C ASN A 500 11.23 -28.08 1.88
N LYS A 501 12.45 -27.87 1.35
CA LYS A 501 12.67 -27.41 -0.03
C LYS A 501 12.06 -28.31 -1.11
N GLN A 502 11.79 -29.59 -0.82
CA GLN A 502 11.13 -30.49 -1.78
C GLN A 502 9.63 -30.26 -1.82
N TRP A 503 9.00 -29.91 -0.69
CA TRP A 503 7.61 -29.45 -0.69
C TRP A 503 7.45 -28.14 -1.46
N GLU A 504 8.34 -27.18 -1.23
CA GLU A 504 8.37 -25.93 -1.98
C GLU A 504 8.48 -26.17 -3.49
N LEU A 505 9.39 -27.06 -3.90
CA LEU A 505 9.54 -27.48 -5.29
C LEU A 505 8.27 -28.15 -5.83
N PHE A 506 7.65 -29.02 -5.05
CA PHE A 506 6.43 -29.73 -5.43
C PHE A 506 5.24 -28.79 -5.60
N TYR A 507 5.09 -27.81 -4.70
CA TYR A 507 4.10 -26.75 -4.79
C TYR A 507 4.33 -25.84 -6.01
N ASN A 508 5.59 -25.47 -6.27
CA ASN A 508 5.94 -24.68 -7.46
C ASN A 508 5.67 -25.45 -8.77
N LEU A 509 5.92 -26.76 -8.80
CA LEU A 509 5.55 -27.60 -9.95
C LEU A 509 4.03 -27.59 -10.18
N ALA A 510 3.22 -27.54 -9.12
CA ALA A 510 1.77 -27.52 -9.25
C ALA A 510 1.23 -26.25 -9.94
N ARG A 511 1.92 -25.11 -9.78
CA ARG A 511 1.59 -23.87 -10.50
C ARG A 511 1.67 -24.04 -12.01
N TYR A 512 2.56 -24.90 -12.48
CA TYR A 512 2.72 -25.23 -13.89
C TYR A 512 2.11 -26.59 -14.25
N ARG A 513 1.15 -27.06 -13.43
CA ARG A 513 0.46 -28.34 -13.61
C ARG A 513 1.40 -29.55 -13.80
N GLY A 514 2.57 -29.50 -13.16
CA GLY A 514 3.57 -30.57 -13.23
C GLY A 514 4.49 -30.53 -14.45
N ASP A 515 4.46 -29.46 -15.26
CA ASP A 515 5.30 -29.30 -16.45
C ASP A 515 6.28 -28.11 -16.28
N LEU A 516 7.56 -28.42 -16.09
CA LEU A 516 8.62 -27.40 -16.03
C LEU A 516 9.46 -27.44 -17.33
N SER A 517 8.94 -26.84 -18.40
CA SER A 517 9.55 -26.81 -19.74
C SER A 517 10.29 -25.49 -20.08
N TRP A 518 11.11 -25.53 -21.15
CA TRP A 518 12.01 -24.47 -21.63
C TRP A 518 11.32 -23.17 -22.06
N THR A 519 10.01 -23.20 -22.26
CA THR A 519 9.22 -22.11 -22.83
C THR A 519 8.61 -21.18 -21.79
N ILE A 520 8.70 -21.50 -20.49
CA ILE A 520 8.24 -20.59 -19.44
C ILE A 520 9.24 -19.41 -19.35
N THR A 521 8.83 -18.28 -19.92
CA THR A 521 9.58 -17.03 -20.13
C THR A 521 10.10 -16.35 -18.85
N THR A 522 9.71 -16.80 -17.67
CA THR A 522 10.15 -16.24 -16.37
C THR A 522 11.60 -16.55 -16.01
N TYR A 523 12.29 -17.46 -16.70
CA TYR A 523 13.70 -17.80 -16.45
C TYR A 523 14.71 -17.29 -17.49
N ARG A 524 14.31 -16.41 -18.41
CA ARG A 524 15.25 -15.75 -19.34
C ARG A 524 15.94 -14.55 -18.69
N LYS A 525 17.01 -14.79 -17.92
CA LYS A 525 18.13 -13.85 -17.77
C LYS A 525 19.45 -14.60 -17.98
N LYS A 526 20.29 -14.03 -18.84
CA LYS A 526 21.60 -14.50 -19.33
C LYS A 526 22.40 -15.27 -18.27
N VAL A 527 22.68 -16.54 -18.54
CA VAL A 527 23.89 -17.24 -18.08
C VAL A 527 24.24 -18.23 -19.18
N ASP A 528 25.50 -18.27 -19.62
CA ASP A 528 26.06 -19.28 -20.52
C ASP A 528 26.14 -20.68 -19.86
N SER A 529 25.18 -21.01 -18.99
CA SER A 529 24.95 -22.34 -18.42
C SER A 529 23.49 -22.46 -17.98
N HIS A 530 22.84 -23.51 -18.45
CA HIS A 530 21.39 -23.70 -18.37
C HIS A 530 20.89 -23.82 -16.91
N PRO A 531 19.88 -23.04 -16.45
CA PRO A 531 19.41 -23.05 -15.06
C PRO A 531 18.80 -24.40 -14.61
N LEU A 532 18.28 -25.21 -15.53
CA LEU A 532 17.84 -26.59 -15.28
C LEU A 532 18.97 -27.64 -15.38
N SER A 533 20.13 -27.23 -15.91
CA SER A 533 21.37 -28.02 -15.93
C SER A 533 22.21 -27.84 -14.67
N THR A 534 21.79 -27.03 -13.71
CA THR A 534 22.53 -26.89 -12.46
C THR A 534 22.47 -28.22 -11.69
N PRO A 535 23.62 -28.77 -11.23
CA PRO A 535 23.63 -30.00 -10.41
C PRO A 535 22.69 -29.94 -9.20
N LYS A 536 22.38 -28.72 -8.74
CA LYS A 536 21.49 -28.42 -7.62
C LYS A 536 20.03 -28.80 -7.89
N ILE A 537 19.45 -28.45 -9.04
CA ILE A 537 18.03 -28.73 -9.32
C ILE A 537 17.80 -30.19 -9.72
N ARG A 538 18.73 -30.81 -10.45
CA ARG A 538 18.75 -32.27 -10.70
C ARG A 538 18.68 -33.05 -9.39
N LYS A 539 19.53 -32.66 -8.43
CA LYS A 539 19.57 -33.28 -7.10
C LYS A 539 18.31 -33.00 -6.27
N GLN A 540 17.63 -31.86 -6.49
CA GLN A 540 16.35 -31.58 -5.85
C GLN A 540 15.23 -32.43 -6.44
N ILE A 541 15.08 -32.49 -7.76
CA ILE A 541 14.10 -33.35 -8.44
C ILE A 541 14.31 -34.83 -8.08
N GLN A 542 15.56 -35.29 -8.04
CA GLN A 542 15.87 -36.64 -7.60
C GLN A 542 15.35 -36.92 -6.17
N ARG A 543 15.64 -36.03 -5.22
CA ARG A 543 15.18 -36.16 -3.83
C ARG A 543 13.65 -36.07 -3.71
N LEU A 544 13.01 -35.22 -4.51
CA LEU A 544 11.55 -35.14 -4.59
C LEU A 544 10.98 -36.46 -5.13
N SER A 545 11.57 -37.01 -6.20
CA SER A 545 11.21 -38.30 -6.76
C SER A 545 11.32 -39.42 -5.71
N GLU A 546 12.42 -39.51 -4.97
CA GLU A 546 12.60 -40.50 -3.91
C GLU A 546 11.54 -40.37 -2.81
N SER A 547 11.24 -39.15 -2.37
CA SER A 547 10.19 -38.89 -1.38
C SER A 547 8.79 -39.27 -1.88
N LEU A 548 8.47 -39.00 -3.14
CA LEU A 548 7.18 -39.37 -3.75
C LEU A 548 7.06 -40.88 -3.91
N LYS A 549 8.10 -41.57 -4.40
CA LYS A 549 8.13 -43.04 -4.50
C LYS A 549 7.88 -43.69 -3.14
N ALA A 550 8.60 -43.23 -2.12
CA ALA A 550 8.46 -43.74 -0.76
C ALA A 550 7.05 -43.51 -0.18
N TYR A 551 6.43 -42.37 -0.49
CA TYR A 551 5.10 -42.06 0.01
C TYR A 551 3.99 -42.82 -0.72
N PHE A 552 4.02 -42.88 -2.06
CA PHE A 552 2.98 -43.56 -2.86
C PHE A 552 3.20 -45.07 -3.01
N ASN A 553 4.36 -45.58 -2.58
CA ASN A 553 4.76 -46.98 -2.73
C ASN A 553 4.74 -47.47 -4.19
N ILE A 554 5.14 -46.59 -5.12
CA ILE A 554 5.31 -46.90 -6.55
C ILE A 554 6.80 -46.78 -6.88
N ASN A 555 7.43 -47.88 -7.28
CA ASN A 555 8.88 -47.92 -7.53
C ASN A 555 9.30 -47.17 -8.81
N GLU A 556 8.40 -47.05 -9.78
CA GLU A 556 8.62 -46.31 -11.01
C GLU A 556 8.88 -44.81 -10.76
N PRO A 557 9.69 -44.13 -11.59
CA PRO A 557 9.88 -42.69 -11.47
C PRO A 557 8.56 -41.92 -11.69
N PRO A 558 8.24 -40.95 -10.82
CA PRO A 558 7.07 -40.08 -10.94
C PRO A 558 7.17 -39.04 -12.05
N PHE A 559 8.35 -38.86 -12.64
CA PHE A 559 8.63 -37.94 -13.73
C PHE A 559 8.93 -38.71 -15.02
N TYR A 560 8.63 -38.11 -16.17
CA TYR A 560 9.10 -38.59 -17.45
C TYR A 560 10.62 -38.42 -17.61
N ASP A 561 11.20 -39.15 -18.56
CA ASP A 561 12.62 -38.99 -18.90
C ASP A 561 12.90 -37.57 -19.40
N TYR A 562 13.80 -36.88 -18.70
CA TYR A 562 14.19 -35.51 -19.03
C TYR A 562 14.77 -35.40 -20.45
N VAL A 563 15.53 -36.41 -20.92
CA VAL A 563 16.17 -36.37 -22.24
C VAL A 563 15.14 -36.43 -23.37
N LYS A 564 14.02 -37.14 -23.14
CA LYS A 564 12.97 -37.33 -24.13
C LYS A 564 12.02 -36.13 -24.25
N TYR A 565 11.67 -35.52 -23.11
CA TYR A 565 10.68 -34.44 -23.06
C TYR A 565 11.29 -33.06 -22.92
N GLU A 566 12.62 -33.00 -22.77
CA GLU A 566 13.36 -31.80 -22.43
C GLU A 566 12.67 -31.05 -21.26
N ALA A 567 12.10 -31.73 -20.28
CA ALA A 567 11.35 -31.05 -19.22
C ALA A 567 11.29 -31.92 -17.97
N TYR A 568 11.16 -31.27 -16.81
CA TYR A 568 10.74 -31.98 -15.61
C TYR A 568 9.21 -32.06 -15.61
N LYS A 569 8.69 -33.13 -16.23
CA LYS A 569 7.26 -33.37 -16.39
C LYS A 569 6.80 -34.52 -15.50
N THR A 570 5.76 -34.31 -14.69
CA THR A 570 5.17 -35.36 -13.84
C THR A 570 4.35 -36.34 -14.69
N LYS A 571 4.33 -37.62 -14.30
CA LYS A 571 3.45 -38.64 -14.88
C LYS A 571 2.03 -38.57 -14.31
N PHE A 572 1.89 -38.10 -13.08
CA PHE A 572 0.61 -37.85 -12.42
C PHE A 572 0.08 -36.45 -12.74
N PHE A 573 -1.22 -36.24 -12.56
CA PHE A 573 -1.85 -34.93 -12.68
C PHE A 573 -1.61 -34.12 -11.42
N LEU A 574 -0.97 -32.96 -11.56
CA LEU A 574 -0.71 -32.03 -10.47
C LEU A 574 -1.51 -30.75 -10.68
N LEU A 575 -2.35 -30.38 -9.73
CA LEU A 575 -3.22 -29.22 -9.82
C LEU A 575 -2.86 -28.20 -8.73
N PRO A 576 -2.82 -26.89 -9.06
CA PRO A 576 -2.57 -25.85 -8.08
C PRO A 576 -3.76 -25.67 -7.13
N ASP A 577 -3.54 -24.90 -6.07
CA ASP A 577 -4.65 -24.48 -5.21
C ASP A 577 -5.65 -23.58 -5.96
N PRO A 578 -6.93 -23.56 -5.54
CA PRO A 578 -7.96 -22.74 -6.17
C PRO A 578 -7.62 -21.24 -6.21
N LEU A 579 -6.77 -20.75 -5.29
CA LEU A 579 -6.34 -19.35 -5.23
C LEU A 579 -5.33 -19.00 -6.35
N ASN A 580 -4.53 -19.96 -6.81
CA ASN A 580 -3.59 -19.80 -7.93
C ASN A 580 -4.19 -20.08 -9.32
N THR A 581 -5.38 -20.68 -9.40
CA THR A 581 -6.03 -20.96 -10.71
C THR A 581 -6.43 -19.70 -11.49
N LYS A 582 -6.60 -18.55 -10.83
CA LYS A 582 -6.97 -17.29 -11.49
C LYS A 582 -5.83 -16.57 -12.23
N ASN A 583 -4.57 -16.96 -12.03
CA ASN A 583 -3.41 -16.30 -12.65
C ASN A 583 -2.88 -17.03 -13.90
N LEU A 584 -3.55 -18.09 -14.37
CA LEU A 584 -3.09 -18.90 -15.51
C LEU A 584 -4.10 -19.02 -16.67
N CYS A 585 -5.29 -18.42 -16.58
CA CYS A 585 -6.30 -18.53 -17.65
C CYS A 585 -6.11 -17.56 -18.83
N ASP A 586 -5.19 -16.60 -18.77
CA ASP A 586 -4.99 -15.63 -19.87
C ASP A 586 -3.98 -16.07 -20.94
N VAL A 587 -3.54 -17.32 -20.92
CA VAL A 587 -2.64 -17.86 -21.96
C VAL A 587 -3.08 -19.26 -22.34
N THR A 588 -4.19 -19.38 -23.09
CA THR A 588 -4.43 -20.30 -24.22
C THR A 588 -5.92 -20.57 -24.41
N GLU A 589 -6.65 -19.67 -25.07
CA GLU A 589 -7.79 -20.03 -25.93
C GLU A 589 -7.79 -19.10 -27.15
N THR A 590 -6.93 -19.42 -28.12
CA THR A 590 -7.17 -19.11 -29.53
C THR A 590 -7.45 -20.45 -30.22
N PHE A 591 -8.73 -20.74 -30.43
CA PHE A 591 -9.29 -21.26 -31.67
C PHE A 591 -10.77 -20.88 -31.73
#